data_AF-A0A833XZD0-F1
#
_entry.id   AF-A0A833XZD0-F1
#
_cell.length_a   1.000
_cell.length_b   1.000
_cell.length_c   1.000
_cell.angle_alpha   90.00
_cell.angle_beta   90.00
_cell.angle_gamma   90.00
#
_symmetry.space_group_name_H-M   'P 1'
#
loop_
_entity.id
_entity.type
_entity.pdbx_description
1 polymer ?
#
loop_
_entity_poly.entity_id
_entity_poly.type
_entity_poly.pdbx_seq_one_letter_code
_entity_poly.pdbx_strand_id
1 'polypeptide(L)'
;MESSSSSFIPPMADSSSLYFSPIKTTLPDISTKLASNNYLLWKAQGVPVLCGHGLLSYVKNVVCPPSTILGEDGEMHPNLAAAKWLHVEQLIMGWLNSSLFDVLLSQVVSCESSHDAWDVLETLYGTHTRDRIQQMKGELRYFTKCVSSLEDYLHKAKSLALALRGAGKPIDDDDFIICILHGLGLEFDPIVAGINA
;
A
#
# COMPACT_ATOMS: atom_id res chain seq x y z
N MET A 1 38.74 32.25 -63.15
CA MET A 1 39.00 32.41 -61.71
C MET A 1 38.01 33.44 -61.22
N GLU A 2 36.78 32.99 -60.99
CA GLU A 2 36.26 32.50 -59.69
C GLU A 2 35.68 33.65 -58.88
N SER A 3 34.36 33.65 -58.74
CA SER A 3 33.63 34.06 -57.54
C SER A 3 32.16 33.65 -57.73
N SER A 4 31.85 32.39 -57.42
CA SER A 4 30.47 31.94 -57.22
C SER A 4 30.21 31.93 -55.73
N SER A 5 29.44 32.90 -55.24
CA SER A 5 28.96 32.95 -53.86
C SER A 5 27.90 31.87 -53.66
N SER A 6 28.22 30.82 -52.90
CA SER A 6 27.25 29.84 -52.43
C SER A 6 26.78 30.23 -51.04
N SER A 7 25.51 30.63 -50.93
CA SER A 7 24.83 30.88 -49.67
C SER A 7 24.52 29.56 -48.97
N PHE A 8 25.13 29.34 -47.82
CA PHE A 8 24.82 28.21 -46.93
C PHE A 8 23.44 28.44 -46.30
N ILE A 9 22.44 27.66 -46.71
CA ILE A 9 21.16 27.56 -46.02
C ILE A 9 21.33 26.46 -44.96
N PRO A 10 21.20 26.75 -43.65
CA PRO A 10 21.25 25.71 -42.64
C PRO A 10 20.04 24.78 -42.76
N PRO A 11 20.18 23.47 -42.51
CA PRO A 11 19.07 22.55 -42.57
C PRO A 11 18.02 22.95 -41.53
N MET A 12 16.79 23.10 -42.01
CA MET A 12 15.59 23.31 -41.20
C MET A 12 15.50 22.16 -40.20
N ALA A 13 15.70 22.46 -38.93
CA ALA A 13 15.63 21.49 -37.85
C ALA A 13 14.23 20.84 -37.85
N ASP A 14 14.19 19.52 -38.01
CA ASP A 14 12.98 18.72 -37.84
C ASP A 14 12.36 19.03 -36.47
N SER A 15 11.26 19.77 -36.52
CA SER A 15 10.43 20.08 -35.35
C SER A 15 9.57 18.87 -35.03
N SER A 16 10.19 17.82 -34.51
CA SER A 16 9.51 16.68 -33.88
C SER A 16 10.39 16.04 -32.82
N SER A 17 11.14 16.85 -32.06
CA SER A 17 11.49 16.44 -30.70
C SER A 17 10.22 16.54 -29.87
N LEU A 18 9.50 15.42 -29.74
CA LEU A 18 8.50 15.25 -28.70
C LEU A 18 9.22 15.37 -27.35
N TYR A 19 9.31 16.60 -26.85
CA TYR A 19 9.79 16.89 -25.51
C TYR A 19 8.81 16.23 -24.55
N PHE A 20 9.08 14.99 -24.18
CA PHE A 20 8.54 14.45 -22.95
C PHE A 20 9.16 15.29 -21.85
N SER A 21 8.43 16.29 -21.38
CA SER A 21 8.81 17.00 -20.16
C SER A 21 9.03 15.92 -19.10
N PRO A 22 10.11 15.96 -18.30
CA PRO A 22 10.29 15.02 -17.22
C PRO A 22 9.18 15.31 -16.21
N ILE A 23 8.04 14.64 -16.36
CA ILE A 23 7.04 14.53 -15.31
C ILE A 23 7.82 14.02 -14.11
N LYS A 24 7.69 14.66 -12.95
CA LYS A 24 8.24 14.12 -11.71
C LYS A 24 7.57 12.76 -11.49
N THR A 25 8.21 11.68 -11.92
CA THR A 25 7.67 10.32 -12.10
C THR A 25 7.68 9.51 -10.81
N THR A 26 7.79 10.16 -9.66
CA THR A 26 7.85 9.48 -8.37
C THR A 26 6.70 9.98 -7.51
N LEU A 27 5.75 9.08 -7.24
CA LEU A 27 4.80 9.31 -6.16
C LEU A 27 5.57 9.46 -4.84
N PRO A 28 5.13 10.35 -3.94
CA PRO A 28 5.80 10.54 -2.66
C PRO A 28 5.82 9.23 -1.86
N ASP A 29 6.94 9.00 -1.20
CA ASP A 29 7.09 7.86 -0.31
C ASP A 29 6.11 7.95 0.84
N ILE A 30 5.49 6.81 1.15
CA ILE A 30 4.64 6.69 2.32
C ILE A 30 5.50 6.34 3.52
N SER A 31 5.40 7.13 4.60
CA SER A 31 6.22 6.95 5.80
C SER A 31 5.95 5.61 6.51
N THR A 32 4.78 5.03 6.31
CA THR A 32 4.37 3.77 6.94
C THR A 32 4.16 2.70 5.89
N LYS A 33 5.07 1.72 5.83
CA LYS A 33 4.86 0.52 5.01
C LYS A 33 3.70 -0.30 5.55
N LEU A 34 2.87 -0.83 4.65
CA LEU A 34 1.74 -1.68 5.01
C LEU A 34 2.24 -2.97 5.66
N ALA A 35 1.70 -3.24 6.83
CA ALA A 35 1.82 -4.46 7.59
C ALA A 35 0.41 -4.96 7.95
N SER A 36 0.32 -6.16 8.51
CA SER A 36 -0.95 -6.81 8.81
C SER A 36 -1.83 -6.12 9.87
N ASN A 37 -1.32 -5.09 10.54
CA ASN A 37 -1.96 -4.41 11.68
C ASN A 37 -2.10 -2.88 11.52
N ASN A 38 -1.68 -2.29 10.40
CA ASN A 38 -1.64 -0.84 10.23
C ASN A 38 -2.35 -0.34 8.96
N TYR A 39 -3.24 -1.15 8.37
CA TYR A 39 -3.90 -0.83 7.11
C TYR A 39 -4.59 0.53 7.10
N LEU A 40 -5.30 0.92 8.16
CA LEU A 40 -5.93 2.24 8.22
C LEU A 40 -4.92 3.39 8.13
N LEU A 41 -3.77 3.24 8.80
CA LEU A 41 -2.72 4.27 8.79
C LEU A 41 -2.07 4.34 7.40
N TRP A 42 -1.79 3.19 6.79
CA TRP A 42 -1.31 3.11 5.42
C TRP A 42 -2.30 3.73 4.43
N LYS A 43 -3.59 3.36 4.50
CA LYS A 43 -4.65 3.89 3.64
C LYS A 43 -4.86 5.39 3.83
N ALA A 44 -4.78 5.88 5.07
CA ALA A 44 -4.88 7.30 5.39
C ALA A 44 -3.73 8.14 4.78
N GLN A 45 -2.57 7.55 4.53
CA GLN A 45 -1.48 8.21 3.82
C GLN A 45 -1.55 7.99 2.29
N GLY A 46 -1.86 6.77 1.85
CA GLY A 46 -1.87 6.38 0.45
C GLY A 46 -3.02 7.00 -0.36
N VAL A 47 -4.23 7.06 0.19
CA VAL A 47 -5.40 7.61 -0.53
C VAL A 47 -5.21 9.09 -0.87
N PRO A 48 -4.78 9.98 0.05
CA PRO A 48 -4.50 11.37 -0.31
C PRO A 48 -3.41 11.54 -1.37
N VAL A 49 -2.39 10.68 -1.38
CA VAL A 49 -1.35 10.70 -2.43
C VAL A 49 -1.96 10.40 -3.79
N LEU A 50 -2.75 9.33 -3.92
CA LEU A 50 -3.40 8.98 -5.18
C LEU A 50 -4.44 10.03 -5.60
N CYS A 51 -5.25 10.53 -4.67
CA CYS A 51 -6.23 11.59 -4.93
C CYS A 51 -5.55 12.87 -5.41
N GLY A 52 -4.49 13.31 -4.72
CA GLY A 52 -3.77 14.55 -5.04
C GLY A 52 -3.13 14.56 -6.44
N HIS A 53 -2.88 13.36 -6.99
CA HIS A 53 -2.33 13.20 -8.34
C HIS A 53 -3.39 12.77 -9.38
N GLY A 54 -4.68 12.66 -8.99
CA GLY A 54 -5.74 12.21 -9.90
C GLY A 54 -5.66 10.73 -10.29
N LEU A 55 -4.99 9.91 -9.49
CA LEU A 55 -4.68 8.51 -9.78
C LEU A 55 -5.61 7.51 -9.07
N LEU A 56 -6.48 7.97 -8.16
CA LEU A 56 -7.36 7.08 -7.40
C LEU A 56 -8.23 6.21 -8.32
N SER A 57 -8.62 6.71 -9.49
CA SER A 57 -9.42 5.94 -10.44
C SER A 57 -8.72 4.66 -10.91
N TYR A 58 -7.39 4.64 -11.03
CA TYR A 58 -6.65 3.46 -11.50
C TYR A 58 -6.79 2.27 -10.54
N VAL A 59 -6.78 2.54 -9.24
CA VAL A 59 -6.89 1.50 -8.20
C VAL A 59 -8.34 1.18 -7.82
N LYS A 60 -9.31 2.01 -8.25
CA LYS A 60 -10.73 1.84 -7.91
C LYS A 60 -11.61 1.41 -9.08
N ASN A 61 -11.23 1.76 -10.30
CA ASN A 61 -12.00 1.51 -11.51
C ASN A 61 -11.06 1.10 -12.63
N VAL A 62 -11.25 -0.11 -13.19
CA VAL A 62 -10.46 -0.54 -14.34
C VAL A 62 -11.02 0.12 -15.60
N VAL A 63 -10.37 1.20 -16.06
CA VAL A 63 -10.67 1.83 -17.36
C VAL A 63 -9.40 1.83 -18.19
N CYS A 64 -9.13 0.71 -18.87
CA CYS A 64 -8.02 0.56 -19.80
C CYS A 64 -8.43 1.05 -21.19
N PRO A 65 -7.73 2.04 -21.78
CA PRO A 65 -7.97 2.45 -23.16
C PRO A 65 -7.61 1.32 -24.15
N PRO A 66 -8.31 1.22 -25.29
CA PRO A 66 -7.98 0.23 -26.31
C PRO A 66 -6.58 0.48 -26.88
N SER A 67 -5.81 -0.59 -27.14
CA SER A 67 -4.43 -0.50 -27.63
C SER A 67 -4.31 0.13 -29.02
N THR A 68 -5.38 0.05 -29.83
CA THR A 68 -5.45 0.64 -31.17
C THR A 68 -6.74 1.44 -31.36
N ILE A 69 -6.68 2.43 -32.25
CA ILE A 69 -7.81 3.27 -32.66
C ILE A 69 -7.87 3.34 -34.18
N LEU A 70 -9.08 3.48 -34.73
CA LEU A 70 -9.28 3.69 -36.17
C LEU A 70 -8.90 5.13 -36.52
N GLY A 71 -7.95 5.29 -37.44
CA GLY A 71 -7.52 6.58 -37.95
C GLY A 71 -8.51 7.17 -38.95
N GLU A 72 -8.34 8.45 -39.26
CA GLU A 72 -9.13 9.14 -40.30
C GLU A 72 -8.92 8.54 -41.70
N ASP A 73 -7.82 7.82 -41.89
CA ASP A 73 -7.48 7.05 -43.08
C ASP A 73 -8.20 5.69 -43.18
N GLY A 74 -8.96 5.30 -42.14
CA GLY A 74 -9.63 4.00 -42.06
C GLY A 74 -8.73 2.84 -41.65
N GLU A 75 -7.48 3.11 -41.27
CA GLU A 75 -6.51 2.10 -40.81
C GLU A 75 -6.44 2.04 -39.27
N MET A 76 -5.93 0.93 -38.72
CA MET A 76 -5.73 0.79 -37.27
C MET A 76 -4.38 1.36 -36.85
N HIS A 77 -4.39 2.32 -35.94
CA HIS A 77 -3.19 2.99 -35.41
C HIS A 77 -2.99 2.72 -33.92
N PRO A 78 -1.74 2.69 -33.42
CA PRO A 78 -1.47 2.63 -31.98
C PRO A 78 -2.12 3.78 -31.20
N ASN A 79 -2.78 3.45 -30.10
CA ASN A 79 -3.40 4.45 -29.25
C ASN A 79 -2.39 5.04 -28.25
N LEU A 80 -2.00 6.29 -28.45
CA LEU A 80 -1.11 6.98 -27.51
C LEU A 80 -1.71 7.09 -26.09
N ALA A 81 -3.04 7.11 -25.96
CA ALA A 81 -3.70 7.11 -24.65
C ALA A 81 -3.49 5.79 -23.90
N ALA A 82 -3.48 4.65 -24.60
CA ALA A 82 -3.20 3.34 -24.00
C ALA A 82 -1.75 3.27 -23.50
N ALA A 83 -0.79 3.77 -24.29
CA ALA A 83 0.62 3.83 -23.87
C ALA A 83 0.82 4.73 -22.64
N LYS A 84 0.17 5.90 -22.60
CA LYS A 84 0.18 6.80 -21.43
C LYS A 84 -0.46 6.15 -20.21
N TRP A 85 -1.60 5.48 -20.39
CA TRP A 85 -2.30 4.80 -19.32
C TRP A 85 -1.43 3.69 -18.72
N LEU A 86 -0.82 2.85 -19.55
CA LEU A 86 0.05 1.77 -19.10
C LEU A 86 1.27 2.31 -18.34
N HIS A 87 1.83 3.44 -18.76
CA HIS A 87 2.92 4.07 -18.03
C HIS A 87 2.51 4.47 -16.61
N VAL A 88 1.35 5.12 -16.47
CA VAL A 88 0.82 5.52 -15.15
C VAL A 88 0.49 4.29 -14.30
N GLU A 89 -0.11 3.27 -14.90
CA GLU A 89 -0.42 2.00 -14.24
C GLU A 89 0.83 1.34 -13.63
N GLN A 90 1.92 1.28 -14.39
CA GLN A 90 3.19 0.73 -13.90
C GLN A 90 3.84 1.58 -12.79
N LEU A 91 3.67 2.91 -12.83
CA LEU A 91 4.12 3.79 -11.74
C LEU A 91 3.35 3.51 -10.45
N ILE A 92 2.03 3.30 -10.53
CA ILE A 92 1.21 2.98 -9.37
C ILE A 92 1.57 1.60 -8.82
N MET A 93 1.77 0.60 -9.69
CA MET A 93 2.24 -0.73 -9.26
C MET A 93 3.60 -0.66 -8.56
N GLY A 94 4.55 0.10 -9.10
CA GLY A 94 5.86 0.32 -8.47
C GLY A 94 5.74 0.97 -7.09
N TRP A 95 4.89 1.99 -6.96
CA TRP A 95 4.63 2.66 -5.69
C TRP A 95 3.87 1.77 -4.69
N LEU A 96 2.89 0.98 -5.15
CA LEU A 96 2.22 0.01 -4.31
C LEU A 96 3.23 -0.97 -3.74
N ASN A 97 4.06 -1.58 -4.59
CA ASN A 97 5.08 -2.53 -4.18
C ASN A 97 6.10 -1.94 -3.19
N SER A 98 6.54 -0.69 -3.39
CA SER A 98 7.47 -0.02 -2.46
C SER A 98 6.83 0.27 -1.10
N SER A 99 5.51 0.42 -1.07
CA SER A 99 4.74 0.70 0.14
C SER A 99 4.46 -0.53 1.02
N LEU A 100 4.83 -1.74 0.59
CA LEU A 100 4.59 -2.98 1.33
C LEU A 100 5.85 -3.47 2.04
N PHE A 101 5.67 -4.23 3.12
CA PHE A 101 6.69 -5.15 3.61
C PHE A 101 6.76 -6.41 2.73
N ASP A 102 7.93 -7.04 2.63
CA ASP A 102 8.19 -8.19 1.75
C ASP A 102 7.17 -9.33 1.91
N VAL A 103 6.73 -9.59 3.14
CA VAL A 103 5.71 -10.60 3.44
C VAL A 103 4.39 -10.31 2.72
N LEU A 104 3.97 -9.04 2.68
CA LEU A 104 2.74 -8.62 2.01
C LEU A 104 2.96 -8.48 0.50
N LEU A 105 4.16 -8.07 0.07
CA LEU A 105 4.52 -8.01 -1.34
C LEU A 105 4.35 -9.37 -2.03
N SER A 106 4.72 -10.46 -1.35
CA SER A 106 4.54 -11.84 -1.86
C SER A 106 3.08 -12.21 -2.16
N GLN A 107 2.11 -11.52 -1.55
CA GLN A 107 0.68 -11.81 -1.73
C GLN A 107 0.08 -11.07 -2.93
N VAL A 108 0.71 -9.97 -3.36
CA VAL A 108 0.27 -9.18 -4.51
C VAL A 108 1.16 -9.39 -5.75
N VAL A 109 2.22 -10.19 -5.64
CA VAL A 109 3.17 -10.44 -6.75
C VAL A 109 2.51 -11.05 -7.99
N SER A 110 1.40 -11.77 -7.81
CA SER A 110 0.62 -12.37 -8.91
C SER A 110 -0.47 -11.44 -9.47
N CYS A 111 -0.62 -10.22 -8.94
CA CYS A 111 -1.58 -9.25 -9.45
C CYS A 111 -1.06 -8.61 -10.73
N GLU A 112 -1.90 -8.56 -11.76
CA GLU A 112 -1.53 -8.01 -13.07
C GLU A 112 -1.81 -6.51 -13.19
N SER A 113 -2.63 -5.96 -12.29
CA SER A 113 -3.01 -4.56 -12.25
C SER A 113 -2.93 -3.94 -10.85
N SER A 114 -2.80 -2.62 -10.82
CA SER A 114 -2.84 -1.80 -9.61
C SER A 114 -4.19 -1.88 -8.90
N HIS A 115 -5.27 -2.03 -9.68
CA HIS A 115 -6.60 -2.33 -9.19
C HIS A 115 -6.64 -3.65 -8.42
N ASP A 116 -6.15 -4.75 -9.02
CA ASP A 116 -6.20 -6.07 -8.38
C ASP A 116 -5.33 -6.11 -7.13
N ALA A 117 -4.13 -5.51 -7.19
CA ALA A 117 -3.27 -5.38 -6.03
C ALA A 117 -3.96 -4.58 -4.92
N TRP A 118 -4.60 -3.45 -5.25
CA TRP A 118 -5.33 -2.65 -4.27
C TRP A 118 -6.50 -3.41 -3.65
N ASP A 119 -7.29 -4.12 -4.46
CA ASP A 119 -8.45 -4.89 -4.02
C ASP A 119 -8.05 -6.07 -3.13
N VAL A 120 -6.98 -6.79 -3.47
CA VAL A 120 -6.41 -7.84 -2.63
C VAL A 120 -5.98 -7.28 -1.27
N LEU A 121 -5.26 -6.14 -1.26
CA LEU A 121 -4.84 -5.51 0.00
C LEU A 121 -6.05 -5.01 0.82
N GLU A 122 -7.06 -4.44 0.18
CA GLU A 122 -8.30 -4.00 0.83
C GLU A 122 -9.11 -5.18 1.36
N THR A 123 -9.12 -6.32 0.67
CA THR A 123 -9.81 -7.54 1.10
C THR A 123 -9.08 -8.23 2.25
N LEU A 124 -7.75 -8.33 2.20
CA LEU A 124 -6.96 -9.02 3.22
C LEU A 124 -6.75 -8.18 4.47
N TYR A 125 -6.60 -6.87 4.31
CA TYR A 125 -6.16 -5.97 5.38
C TYR A 125 -7.11 -4.79 5.61
N GLY A 126 -7.90 -4.41 4.61
CA GLY A 126 -8.91 -3.36 4.71
C GLY A 126 -10.22 -3.78 5.33
N THR A 127 -10.46 -5.08 5.42
CA THR A 127 -11.49 -5.61 6.29
C THR A 127 -11.13 -5.39 7.75
N HIS A 128 -11.62 -4.28 8.30
CA HIS A 128 -12.17 -4.25 9.66
C HIS A 128 -13.39 -5.19 9.76
N THR A 129 -13.31 -6.42 9.23
CA THR A 129 -14.33 -7.43 9.48
C THR A 129 -14.31 -7.68 10.98
N ARG A 130 -15.51 -7.73 11.55
CA ARG A 130 -15.75 -8.23 12.90
C ARG A 130 -14.85 -9.41 13.25
N ASP A 131 -14.56 -10.25 12.27
CA ASP A 131 -13.75 -11.47 12.38
C ASP A 131 -12.26 -11.17 12.65
N ARG A 132 -11.63 -10.15 12.04
CA ARG A 132 -10.24 -9.74 12.35
C ARG A 132 -10.14 -9.12 13.75
N ILE A 133 -11.13 -8.31 14.12
CA ILE A 133 -11.26 -7.76 15.48
C ILE A 133 -11.47 -8.89 16.49
N GLN A 134 -12.30 -9.87 16.16
CA GLN A 134 -12.54 -11.06 16.99
C GLN A 134 -11.29 -11.95 17.07
N GLN A 135 -10.55 -12.12 15.98
CA GLN A 135 -9.28 -12.82 15.97
C GLN A 135 -8.27 -12.13 16.87
N MET A 136 -8.06 -10.81 16.76
CA MET A 136 -7.13 -10.08 17.62
C MET A 136 -7.56 -10.11 19.09
N LYS A 137 -8.87 -10.04 19.38
CA LYS A 137 -9.41 -10.25 20.73
C LYS A 137 -9.16 -11.69 21.21
N GLY A 138 -9.27 -12.68 20.34
CA GLY A 138 -8.98 -14.09 20.64
C GLY A 138 -7.49 -14.30 20.91
N GLU A 139 -6.63 -13.82 20.02
CA GLU A 139 -5.17 -13.85 20.19
C GLU A 139 -4.79 -13.25 21.52
N LEU A 140 -5.29 -12.06 21.87
CA LEU A 140 -5.01 -11.42 23.16
C LEU A 140 -5.53 -12.23 24.37
N ARG A 141 -6.75 -12.78 24.29
CA ARG A 141 -7.36 -13.57 25.39
C ARG A 141 -6.66 -14.89 25.66
N TYR A 142 -6.12 -15.52 24.61
CA TYR A 142 -5.46 -16.82 24.69
C TYR A 142 -3.93 -16.70 24.56
N PHE A 143 -3.38 -15.48 24.62
CA PHE A 143 -1.94 -15.27 24.53
C PHE A 143 -1.26 -15.69 25.82
N THR A 144 -0.56 -16.82 25.78
CA THR A 144 0.20 -17.35 26.93
C THR A 144 1.69 -17.12 26.73
N LYS A 145 2.40 -16.69 27.78
CA LYS A 145 3.86 -16.46 27.80
C LYS A 145 4.66 -17.69 27.34
N CYS A 146 4.17 -18.89 27.66
CA CYS A 146 4.63 -20.25 27.31
C CYS A 146 6.15 -20.51 27.22
N VAL A 147 6.88 -19.88 26.30
CA VAL A 147 8.34 -20.07 26.08
C VAL A 147 9.09 -18.74 25.85
N SER A 148 8.37 -17.61 25.69
CA SER A 148 8.97 -16.30 25.46
C SER A 148 9.39 -15.60 26.75
N SER A 149 10.34 -14.65 26.64
CA SER A 149 10.69 -13.78 27.77
C SER A 149 9.48 -12.94 28.19
N LEU A 150 9.45 -12.50 29.46
CA LEU A 150 8.38 -11.63 29.97
C LEU A 150 8.27 -10.33 29.17
N GLU A 151 9.41 -9.78 28.74
CA GLU A 151 9.48 -8.55 27.96
C GLU A 151 8.87 -8.73 26.56
N ASP A 152 9.23 -9.80 25.85
CA ASP A 152 8.65 -10.12 24.53
C ASP A 152 7.13 -10.35 24.62
N TYR A 153 6.70 -11.02 25.68
CA TYR A 153 5.29 -11.24 25.98
C TYR A 153 4.53 -9.91 26.14
N LEU A 154 5.01 -9.02 27.02
CA LEU A 154 4.39 -7.73 27.26
C LEU A 154 4.42 -6.83 26.02
N HIS A 155 5.52 -6.84 25.27
CA HIS A 155 5.64 -6.07 24.04
C HIS A 155 4.63 -6.53 22.98
N LYS A 156 4.39 -7.84 22.87
CA LYS A 156 3.42 -8.41 21.93
C LYS A 156 1.97 -8.16 22.39
N ALA A 157 1.67 -8.26 23.68
CA ALA A 157 0.36 -7.89 24.22
C ALA A 157 0.06 -6.41 23.96
N LYS A 158 1.03 -5.53 24.20
CA LYS A 158 0.92 -4.08 23.95
C LYS A 158 0.72 -3.76 22.46
N SER A 159 1.42 -4.46 21.56
CA SER A 159 1.25 -4.25 20.12
C SER A 159 -0.15 -4.66 19.63
N LEU A 160 -0.72 -5.75 20.18
CA LEU A 160 -2.09 -6.17 19.91
C LEU A 160 -3.13 -5.14 20.42
N ALA A 161 -2.95 -4.61 21.63
CA ALA A 161 -3.84 -3.57 22.18
C ALA A 161 -3.79 -2.26 21.38
N LEU A 162 -2.59 -1.83 20.97
CA LEU A 162 -2.42 -0.67 20.10
C LEU A 162 -3.07 -0.88 18.73
N ALA A 163 -2.97 -2.08 18.17
CA ALA A 163 -3.59 -2.41 16.91
C ALA A 163 -5.14 -2.47 17.02
N LEU A 164 -5.70 -2.99 18.13
CA LEU A 164 -7.14 -2.93 18.44
C LEU A 164 -7.64 -1.49 18.59
N ARG A 165 -6.86 -0.62 19.27
CA ARG A 165 -7.14 0.81 19.38
C ARG A 165 -7.11 1.49 18.01
N GLY A 166 -6.09 1.21 17.20
CA GLY A 166 -5.98 1.69 15.81
C GLY A 166 -7.16 1.25 14.94
N ALA A 167 -7.74 0.08 15.23
CA ALA A 167 -8.93 -0.45 14.58
C ALA A 167 -10.26 0.10 15.09
N GLY A 168 -10.25 1.13 15.96
CA GLY A 168 -11.47 1.73 16.52
C GLY A 168 -12.21 0.84 17.53
N LYS A 169 -11.57 -0.23 18.02
CA LYS A 169 -12.10 -1.13 19.05
C LYS A 169 -11.08 -1.27 20.19
N PRO A 170 -10.80 -0.18 20.93
CA PRO A 170 -9.91 -0.24 22.08
C PRO A 170 -10.43 -1.26 23.09
N ILE A 171 -9.48 -1.94 23.76
CA ILE A 171 -9.77 -2.73 24.95
C ILE A 171 -9.69 -1.79 26.17
N ASP A 172 -10.51 -2.06 27.18
CA ASP A 172 -10.40 -1.38 28.47
C ASP A 172 -9.06 -1.74 29.14
N ASP A 173 -8.48 -0.81 29.89
CA ASP A 173 -7.19 -1.03 30.54
C ASP A 173 -7.29 -2.12 31.62
N ASP A 174 -8.41 -2.21 32.34
CA ASP A 174 -8.65 -3.26 33.34
C ASP A 174 -8.80 -4.63 32.67
N ASP A 175 -9.56 -4.71 31.57
CA ASP A 175 -9.71 -5.93 30.77
C ASP A 175 -8.38 -6.37 30.15
N PHE A 176 -7.55 -5.42 29.74
CA PHE A 176 -6.22 -5.68 29.20
C PHE A 176 -5.29 -6.26 30.27
N ILE A 177 -5.29 -5.69 31.48
CA ILE A 177 -4.54 -6.20 32.62
C ILE A 177 -4.98 -7.63 32.94
N ILE A 178 -6.29 -7.91 33.00
CA ILE A 178 -6.81 -9.26 33.26
C ILE A 178 -6.32 -10.25 32.19
N CYS A 179 -6.34 -9.87 30.90
CA CYS A 179 -5.85 -10.73 29.82
C CYS A 179 -4.35 -11.02 29.96
N ILE A 180 -3.55 -10.02 30.32
CA ILE A 180 -2.11 -10.18 30.57
C ILE A 180 -1.87 -11.13 31.75
N LEU A 181 -2.55 -10.91 32.87
CA LEU A 181 -2.37 -11.70 34.10
C LEU A 181 -2.76 -13.17 33.88
N HIS A 182 -3.82 -13.45 33.13
CA HIS A 182 -4.19 -14.82 32.76
C HIS A 182 -3.14 -15.52 31.86
N GLY A 183 -2.43 -14.77 31.02
CA GLY A 183 -1.44 -15.32 30.09
C GLY A 183 -0.04 -15.53 30.70
N LEU A 184 0.23 -15.00 31.90
CA LEU A 184 1.52 -15.11 32.59
C LEU A 184 1.83 -16.53 33.09
N GLY A 185 0.82 -17.40 33.25
CA GLY A 185 0.97 -18.77 33.72
C GLY A 185 1.10 -18.91 35.25
N LEU A 186 0.88 -20.12 35.77
CA LEU A 186 0.74 -20.42 37.21
C LEU A 186 1.95 -20.00 38.06
N GLU A 187 3.11 -19.80 37.42
CA GLU A 187 4.34 -19.34 38.06
C GLU A 187 4.25 -17.90 38.62
N PHE A 188 3.26 -17.11 38.18
CA PHE A 188 3.00 -15.75 38.69
C PHE A 188 1.71 -15.63 39.50
N ASP A 189 0.93 -16.71 39.68
CA ASP A 189 -0.29 -16.73 40.50
C ASP A 189 -0.16 -16.07 41.89
N PRO A 190 0.92 -16.27 42.67
CA PRO A 190 1.06 -15.60 43.96
C PRO A 190 1.22 -14.08 43.84
N ILE A 191 1.78 -13.58 42.73
CA ILE A 191 1.90 -12.15 42.44
C ILE A 191 0.56 -11.60 41.93
N VAL A 192 -0.14 -12.36 41.09
CA VAL A 192 -1.50 -12.02 40.61
C VAL A 192 -2.49 -11.92 41.77
N ALA A 193 -2.45 -12.88 42.71
CA ALA A 193 -3.29 -12.90 43.90
C ALA A 193 -3.02 -11.70 44.84
N GLY A 194 -1.77 -11.21 44.89
CA GLY A 194 -1.41 -10.03 45.68
C GLY A 194 -1.80 -8.70 45.03
N ILE A 195 -2.00 -8.67 43.70
CA ILE A 195 -2.41 -7.47 42.96
C ILE A 195 -3.95 -7.34 42.91
N ASN A 196 -4.67 -8.46 42.95
CA ASN A 196 -6.15 -8.50 42.96
C ASN A 196 -6.77 -8.48 44.38
N ALA A 197 -5.97 -8.37 45.44
CA ALA A 197 -6.40 -8.30 46.84
C ALA A 197 -6.62 -6.84 47.29
#